data_AF-I0R632-F1
#
_entry.id   AF-I0R632-F1
#
_cell.length_a   1.000
_cell.length_b   1.000
_cell.length_c   1.000
_cell.angle_alpha   90.00
_cell.angle_beta   90.00
_cell.angle_gamma   90.00
#
_symmetry.space_group_name_H-M   'P 1'
#
loop_
_entity.id
_entity.type
_entity.pdbx_description
1 polymer ?
#
loop_
_entity_poly.entity_id
_entity_poly.type
_entity_poly.pdbx_seq_one_letter_code
_entity_poly.pdbx_strand_id
1 'polypeptide(L)' 'DKVINTKGTQLIFTTHDVMLLDLNFFRRDQIWFAEKNDGTCATELYSLASFSPRKGENVRKGYLRGRFGAIPFIGGDT' A
#
# COMPACT_ATOMS: atom_id res chain seq x y z
N ASP A 1 -14.86 11.39 11.00
CA ASP A 1 -15.94 12.23 11.56
C ASP A 1 -15.31 13.47 12.20
N LYS A 2 -15.84 14.68 11.95
CA LYS A 2 -15.37 15.92 12.59
C LYS A 2 -15.59 15.90 14.11
N VAL A 3 -16.54 15.11 14.58
CA VAL A 3 -16.80 14.91 16.02
C VAL A 3 -15.67 14.12 16.69
N ILE A 4 -15.01 13.21 15.96
CA ILE A 4 -13.92 12.37 16.48
C ILE A 4 -12.55 13.04 16.21
N ASN A 5 -12.31 13.52 15.00
CA ASN A 5 -11.08 14.22 14.63
C ASN A 5 -11.28 15.74 14.70
N THR A 6 -11.46 16.26 15.92
CA THR A 6 -11.75 17.67 16.19
C THR A 6 -10.64 18.63 15.79
N LYS A 7 -9.40 18.13 15.66
CA LYS A 7 -8.21 18.90 15.30
C LYS A 7 -7.74 18.69 13.86
N GLY A 8 -8.43 17.86 13.07
CA GLY A 8 -8.01 17.55 11.70
C GLY A 8 -6.64 16.88 11.62
N THR A 9 -6.23 16.11 12.63
CA THR A 9 -4.94 15.43 12.69
C THR A 9 -4.83 14.37 11.60
N GLN A 10 -3.63 14.21 11.06
CA GLN A 10 -3.28 13.15 10.10
C GLN A 10 -2.58 12.00 10.82
N LEU A 11 -3.02 10.77 10.57
CA LEU A 11 -2.36 9.55 11.01
C LEU A 11 -1.60 8.94 9.84
N ILE A 12 -0.32 8.66 10.04
CA ILE A 12 0.52 7.90 9.12
C ILE A 12 0.99 6.67 9.87
N PHE A 13 0.81 5.51 9.27
CA PHE A 13 1.23 4.23 9.84
C PHE A 13 1.70 3.29 8.73
N THR A 14 2.48 2.30 9.11
CA THR A 14 2.91 1.21 8.24
C THR A 14 2.38 -0.11 8.79
N THR A 15 2.10 -1.07 7.92
CA THR A 15 1.55 -2.38 8.30
C THR A 15 1.87 -3.42 7.24
N HIS A 16 1.93 -4.68 7.64
CA HIS A 16 1.95 -5.84 6.73
C HIS A 16 0.56 -6.46 6.53
N ASP A 17 -0.49 -5.92 7.17
CA ASP A 17 -1.86 -6.43 7.02
C ASP A 17 -2.45 -6.04 5.66
N VAL A 18 -2.51 -7.02 4.76
CA VAL A 18 -3.07 -6.88 3.41
C VAL A 18 -4.58 -6.67 3.39
N MET A 19 -5.31 -6.90 4.50
CA MET A 19 -6.75 -6.66 4.58
C MET A 19 -7.08 -5.17 4.44
N LEU A 20 -6.13 -4.29 4.76
CA LEU A 20 -6.29 -2.84 4.66
C LEU A 20 -6.06 -2.31 3.24
N LEU A 21 -5.66 -3.15 2.28
CA LEU A 21 -5.55 -2.80 0.85
C LEU A 21 -6.92 -2.82 0.15
N ASP A 22 -7.85 -2.01 0.64
CA ASP A 22 -9.20 -1.86 0.12
C ASP A 22 -9.54 -0.38 -0.10
N LEU A 23 -10.02 -0.07 -1.31
CA LEU A 23 -10.43 1.28 -1.73
C LEU A 23 -11.73 1.77 -1.05
N ASN A 24 -12.43 0.90 -0.32
CA ASN A 24 -13.55 1.27 0.54
C ASN A 24 -13.11 1.96 1.84
N PHE A 25 -11.91 1.62 2.35
CA PHE A 25 -11.36 2.23 3.57
C PHE A 25 -10.47 3.43 3.26
N PHE A 26 -9.64 3.33 2.23
CA PHE A 26 -8.65 4.35 1.89
C PHE A 26 -8.76 4.77 0.42
N ARG A 27 -8.44 6.02 0.12
CA ARG A 27 -8.28 6.44 -1.28
C ARG A 27 -6.97 5.91 -1.85
N ARG A 28 -6.90 5.77 -3.18
CA ARG A 28 -5.69 5.29 -3.89
C ARG A 28 -4.42 6.12 -3.61
N ASP A 29 -4.56 7.41 -3.35
CA ASP A 29 -3.44 8.32 -3.03
C ASP A 29 -2.98 8.24 -1.56
N GLN A 30 -3.78 7.58 -0.71
CA GLN A 30 -3.45 7.34 0.70
C GLN A 30 -2.74 6.01 0.94
N ILE A 31 -2.67 5.15 -0.09
CA ILE A 31 -1.97 3.87 -0.04
C ILE A 31 -0.59 4.03 -0.70
N TRP A 32 0.44 3.67 0.05
CA TRP A 32 1.84 3.73 -0.35
C TRP A 32 2.51 2.39 -0.10
N PHE A 33 3.40 2.03 -1.01
CA PHE A 33 4.22 0.83 -0.93
C PHE A 33 5.65 1.21 -0.61
N ALA A 34 6.34 0.30 0.07
CA ALA A 34 7.77 0.40 0.38
C ALA A 34 8.46 -0.83 -0.19
N GLU A 35 9.45 -0.60 -1.06
CA GLU A 35 10.20 -1.66 -1.74
C GLU A 35 11.69 -1.39 -1.62
N LYS A 36 12.49 -2.44 -1.43
CA LYS A 36 13.93 -2.31 -1.45
C LYS A 36 14.41 -2.37 -2.90
N ASN A 37 15.20 -1.39 -3.32
CA ASN A 37 15.91 -1.45 -4.59
C ASN A 37 17.12 -2.39 -4.44
N ASP A 38 17.20 -3.43 -5.28
CA ASP A 38 18.27 -4.42 -5.19
C ASP A 38 19.66 -3.88 -5.57
N GLY A 39 19.72 -2.89 -6.47
CA GLY A 39 20.98 -2.31 -6.93
C GLY A 39 21.58 -1.29 -5.96
N THR A 40 20.73 -0.48 -5.32
CA THR A 40 21.16 0.60 -4.40
C THR A 40 21.02 0.25 -2.93
N CYS A 41 20.28 -0.83 -2.62
CA CYS A 41 19.84 -1.19 -1.27
C CYS A 41 18.98 -0.14 -0.55
N ALA A 42 18.54 0.92 -1.24
CA ALA A 42 17.66 1.94 -0.66
C ALA A 42 16.20 1.47 -0.62
N THR A 43 15.41 2.06 0.28
CA THR A 43 13.95 1.91 0.26
C THR A 43 13.34 2.95 -0.67
N GLU A 44 12.54 2.50 -1.62
CA GLU A 44 11.75 3.32 -2.51
C GLU A 44 10.29 3.33 -2.04
N LEU A 45 9.70 4.52 -2.00
CA LEU A 45 8.30 4.73 -1.65
C LEU A 45 7.54 5.19 -2.89
N TYR A 46 6.42 4.53 -3.18
CA TYR A 46 5.57 4.92 -4.30
C TYR A 46 4.10 4.67 -3.98
N SER A 47 3.23 5.53 -4.53
CA SER A 47 1.80 5.47 -4.28
C SER A 47 1.10 4.47 -5.20
N LEU A 48 0.05 3.82 -4.70
CA LEU A 48 -0.90 3.07 -5.52
C LEU A 48 -1.53 3.95 -6.62
N ALA A 49 -1.66 5.26 -6.40
CA ALA A 49 -2.18 6.20 -7.38
C ALA A 49 -1.40 6.17 -8.71
N SER A 50 -0.10 5.88 -8.68
CA SER A 50 0.75 5.78 -9.88
C SER A 50 0.32 4.66 -10.83
N PHE A 51 -0.42 3.65 -10.34
CA PHE A 51 -0.89 2.51 -11.14
C PHE A 51 -2.31 2.68 -11.69
N SER A 52 -2.98 3.80 -11.37
CA SER A 52 -4.34 4.13 -11.82
C SER A 52 -5.35 2.95 -11.72
N PRO A 53 -5.50 2.30 -10.55
CA PRO A 53 -6.47 1.20 -10.39
C PRO A 53 -7.89 1.69 -10.68
N ARG A 54 -8.71 0.81 -11.26
CA ARG A 54 -10.11 1.14 -11.55
C ARG A 54 -10.91 1.26 -10.26
N LYS A 55 -11.97 2.08 -10.29
CA LYS A 55 -12.90 2.16 -9.16
C LYS A 55 -13.53 0.78 -8.93
N GLY A 56 -13.46 0.27 -7.68
CA GLY A 56 -13.96 -1.06 -7.32
C GLY A 56 -13.05 -2.23 -7.70
N GLU A 57 -11.83 -1.97 -8.18
CA GLU A 57 -10.85 -3.01 -8.39
C GLU A 57 -10.42 -3.65 -7.07
N ASN A 58 -10.24 -4.96 -7.06
CA ASN A 58 -9.68 -5.67 -5.91
C ASN A 58 -8.16 -5.45 -5.84
N VAL A 59 -7.77 -4.32 -5.25
CA VAL A 59 -6.37 -3.90 -5.08
C VAL A 59 -5.57 -4.94 -4.32
N ARG A 60 -6.10 -5.48 -3.22
CA ARG A 60 -5.46 -6.58 -2.47
C ARG A 60 -5.08 -7.75 -3.37
N LYS A 61 -5.98 -8.21 -4.24
CA LYS A 61 -5.70 -9.31 -5.18
C LYS A 61 -4.62 -8.92 -6.21
N GLY A 62 -4.60 -7.67 -6.65
CA GLY A 62 -3.54 -7.14 -7.51
C GLY A 62 -2.18 -7.12 -6.81
N TYR A 63 -2.14 -6.66 -5.56
CA TYR A 63 -0.94 -6.66 -4.73
C TYR A 63 -0.40 -8.07 -4.52
N LEU A 64 -1.24 -9.03 -4.10
CA LEU A 64 -0.84 -10.44 -3.90
C LEU A 64 -0.37 -11.15 -5.19
N ARG A 65 -0.67 -10.59 -6.36
CA ARG A 65 -0.21 -11.08 -7.67
C ARG A 65 1.05 -10.39 -8.19
N GLY A 66 1.58 -9.42 -7.45
CA GLY A 66 2.83 -8.73 -7.76
C GLY A 66 2.66 -7.52 -8.66
N ARG A 67 1.42 -7.13 -8.97
CA ARG A 67 1.16 -6.02 -9.90
C ARG A 67 1.75 -4.70 -9.45
N PHE A 68 1.86 -4.50 -8.14
CA PHE A 68 2.30 -3.24 -7.55
C PHE A 68 3.68 -3.35 -6.90
N GLY A 69 4.44 -4.43 -7.13
CA GLY A 69 5.70 -4.67 -6.41
C GLY A 69 5.50 -4.79 -4.90
N ALA A 70 6.57 -4.57 -4.14
CA ALA A 70 6.57 -4.56 -2.68
C ALA A 70 5.94 -5.81 -2.02
N ILE A 71 5.92 -6.93 -2.73
CA ILE A 71 5.52 -8.22 -2.17
C ILE A 71 6.60 -8.69 -1.21
N PRO A 72 6.25 -9.21 -0.02
CA PRO A 72 7.23 -9.82 0.87
C PRO A 72 7.96 -10.98 0.20
N PHE A 73 9.29 -10.88 0.08
CA PHE A 73 10.11 -12.01 -0.29
C PHE A 73 10.26 -12.93 0.91
N ILE A 74 9.49 -14.03 0.92
CA ILE A 74 9.64 -15.09 1.90
C ILE A 74 10.72 -16.02 1.35
N GLY A 75 11.99 -15.67 1.56
CA GLY A 75 13.12 -16.51 1.18
C GLY A 75 13.10 -17.80 1.98
N GLY A 76 12.66 -18.90 1.37
CA GLY A 76 12.58 -20.20 2.02
C GLY A 76 11.86 -21.25 1.17
N ASP A 77 12.37 -21.53 -0.02
CA ASP A 77 12.10 -22.76 -0.78
C ASP A 77 13.30 -23.04 -1.71
N THR A 78 14.47 -23.26 -1.10
CA THR A 78 15.63 -23.97 -1.67
C THR A 78 16.43 -24.55 -0.51
#